data_AF-A0A7V4GXD3-F1
#
_entry.id   AF-A0A7V4GXD3-F1
#
_cell.length_a   1.000
_cell.length_b   1.000
_cell.length_c   1.000
_cell.angle_alpha   90.00
_cell.angle_beta   90.00
_cell.angle_gamma   90.00
#
_symmetry.space_group_name_H-M   'P 1'
#
loop_
_entity.id
_entity.type
_entity.pdbx_description
1 polymer ?
#
loop_
_entity_poly.entity_id
_entity_poly.type
_entity_poly.pdbx_seq_one_letter_code
_entity_poly.pdbx_strand_id
1 'polypeptide(L)'
;MKKILVCLMSVVLLIMAGCRKPSAGDYPIKPVPFTQVQVTDSFWLPKIETNRTVTIPFAFRKSEETGRIANFAVAGKVIPGKFCSKYGYDDSDVYK
;
A
#
# COMPACT_ATOMS: atom_id res chain seq x y z
N MET A 1 21.44 55.43 -7.55
CA MET A 1 20.23 54.81 -6.95
C MET A 1 19.77 53.54 -7.70
N LYS A 2 19.48 53.58 -9.01
CA LYS A 2 19.05 52.38 -9.77
C LYS A 2 20.03 51.19 -9.70
N LYS A 3 21.36 51.42 -9.78
CA LYS A 3 22.38 50.37 -9.69
C LYS A 3 22.44 49.71 -8.29
N ILE A 4 22.20 50.48 -7.24
CA ILE A 4 22.14 49.99 -5.85
C ILE A 4 20.88 49.15 -5.64
N LEU A 5 19.75 49.59 -6.20
CA LEU A 5 18.48 48.85 -6.15
C LEU A 5 18.57 47.51 -6.89
N VAL A 6 19.23 47.49 -8.05
CA VAL A 6 19.47 46.26 -8.82
C VAL A 6 20.38 45.31 -8.03
N CYS A 7 21.49 45.78 -7.46
CA CYS A 7 22.33 44.95 -6.60
C CYS A 7 21.58 44.40 -5.38
N LEU A 8 20.72 45.20 -4.73
CA LEU A 8 19.92 44.74 -3.61
C LEU A 8 18.95 43.63 -4.02
N MET A 9 18.27 43.78 -5.17
CA MET A 9 17.36 42.76 -5.67
C MET A 9 18.10 41.46 -6.06
N SER A 10 19.29 41.55 -6.64
CA SER A 10 20.14 40.39 -6.95
C SER A 10 20.52 39.63 -5.69
N VAL A 11 20.93 40.33 -4.63
CA VAL A 11 21.32 39.73 -3.35
C VAL A 11 20.12 39.04 -2.69
N VAL A 12 18.93 39.65 -2.71
CA VAL A 12 17.71 39.02 -2.19
C VAL A 12 17.34 37.75 -2.96
N LEU A 13 17.51 37.75 -4.30
CA LEU A 13 17.24 36.58 -5.13
C LEU A 13 18.21 35.42 -4.83
N LEU A 14 19.48 35.72 -4.55
CA LEU A 14 20.50 34.74 -4.15
C LEU A 14 20.22 34.15 -2.76
N ILE A 15 19.72 34.94 -1.81
CA ILE A 15 19.37 34.47 -0.46
C ILE A 15 18.19 33.48 -0.51
N MET A 16 17.20 33.72 -1.39
CA MET A 16 16.02 32.86 -1.53
C MET A 16 16.33 31.51 -2.22
N ALA A 17 17.42 31.41 -2.98
CA ALA A 17 17.81 30.17 -3.67
C ALA A 17 18.58 29.18 -2.75
N GLY A 18 19.10 29.63 -1.61
CA GLY A 18 19.98 28.83 -0.73
C GLY A 18 19.27 27.91 0.26
N CYS A 19 17.97 28.10 0.51
CA CYS A 19 17.24 27.36 1.54
C CYS A 19 16.47 26.15 0.96
N ARG A 20 17.18 25.18 0.38
CA ARG A 20 16.61 23.85 0.15
C ARG A 20 16.80 23.03 1.43
N LYS A 21 15.73 22.82 2.20
CA LYS A 21 15.72 21.77 3.22
C LYS A 21 16.00 20.44 2.49
N PRO A 22 17.01 19.66 2.90
CA PRO A 22 17.08 18.27 2.48
C PRO A 22 15.73 17.64 2.80
N SER A 23 15.12 16.94 1.85
CA SER A 23 14.08 15.97 2.20
C SER A 23 14.76 15.05 3.21
N ALA A 24 14.37 15.17 4.47
CA ALA A 24 14.65 14.12 5.43
C ALA A 24 14.00 12.88 4.82
N GLY A 25 14.82 11.93 4.36
CA GLY A 25 14.29 10.64 3.94
C GLY A 25 13.45 10.09 5.09
N ASP A 26 12.26 9.60 4.77
CA ASP A 26 11.23 9.20 5.76
C ASP A 26 11.83 8.43 6.95
N TYR A 27 12.61 7.39 6.64
CA TYR A 27 13.36 6.60 7.61
C TYR A 27 14.86 6.58 7.31
N PRO A 28 15.73 6.53 8.35
CA PRO A 28 17.18 6.45 8.19
C PRO A 28 17.65 5.07 7.68
N ILE A 29 16.80 4.05 7.76
CA ILE A 29 17.04 2.69 7.28
C ILE A 29 15.97 2.36 6.24
N LYS A 30 16.39 1.83 5.10
CA LYS A 30 15.48 1.40 4.02
C LYS A 30 15.28 -0.11 4.07
N PRO A 31 14.04 -0.60 3.89
CA PRO A 31 13.80 -2.03 3.78
C PRO A 31 14.41 -2.57 2.48
N VAL A 32 14.83 -3.84 2.52
CA VAL A 32 15.05 -4.62 1.29
C VAL A 32 13.69 -5.17 0.87
N PRO A 33 13.16 -4.85 -0.33
CA PRO A 33 11.89 -5.37 -0.80
C PRO A 33 11.92 -6.90 -0.88
N PHE A 34 10.80 -7.56 -0.55
CA PHE A 34 10.72 -9.02 -0.61
C PHE A 34 10.98 -9.57 -2.03
N THR A 35 10.75 -8.77 -3.08
CA THR A 35 11.05 -9.13 -4.48
C THR A 35 12.54 -9.22 -4.78
N GLN A 36 13.40 -8.67 -3.92
CA GLN A 36 14.86 -8.78 -4.02
C GLN A 36 15.44 -9.93 -3.19
N VAL A 37 14.59 -10.70 -2.49
CA VAL A 37 15.01 -11.79 -1.60
C VAL A 37 14.36 -13.09 -2.06
N GLN A 38 15.18 -14.09 -2.37
CA GLN A 38 14.71 -15.45 -2.63
C GLN A 38 14.98 -16.31 -1.40
N VAL A 39 13.93 -16.89 -0.83
CA VAL A 39 14.02 -17.78 0.33
C VAL A 39 14.15 -19.22 -0.18
N THR A 40 15.27 -19.88 0.12
CA THR A 40 15.59 -21.22 -0.41
C THR A 40 15.89 -22.25 0.69
N ASP A 41 15.55 -21.95 1.94
CA ASP A 41 15.82 -22.83 3.08
C ASP A 41 14.83 -24.00 3.18
N SER A 42 15.03 -24.88 4.15
CA SER A 42 14.12 -26.01 4.41
C SER A 42 12.98 -25.68 5.37
N PHE A 43 12.96 -24.50 5.98
CA PHE A 43 11.99 -24.14 7.01
C PHE A 43 10.89 -23.20 6.49
N TRP A 44 11.27 -22.11 5.81
CA TRP A 44 10.37 -21.09 5.31
C TRP A 44 9.85 -21.40 3.91
N LEU A 45 10.68 -21.90 3.00
CA LEU A 45 10.24 -22.19 1.62
C LEU A 45 9.00 -23.12 1.59
N PRO A 46 8.92 -24.23 2.35
CA PRO A 46 7.71 -25.07 2.34
C PRO A 46 6.45 -24.34 2.84
N LYS A 47 6.58 -23.37 3.74
CA LYS A 47 5.44 -22.58 4.26
C LYS A 47 4.94 -21.58 3.21
N ILE A 48 5.87 -20.96 2.48
CA ILE A 48 5.56 -20.07 1.36
C ILE A 48 4.81 -20.84 0.28
N GLU A 49 5.29 -22.04 -0.08
CA GLU A 49 4.63 -22.88 -1.08
C GLU A 49 3.24 -23.36 -0.63
N THR A 50 3.09 -23.74 0.65
CA THR A 50 1.78 -24.08 1.23
C THR A 50 0.83 -22.88 1.17
N ASN A 51 1.31 -21.68 1.51
CA ASN A 51 0.50 -20.47 1.45
C ASN A 51 0.01 -20.19 0.02
N ARG A 52 0.91 -20.28 -0.97
CA ARG A 52 0.63 -20.04 -2.39
C ARG A 52 -0.35 -21.05 -2.98
N THR A 53 -0.17 -22.33 -2.67
CA THR A 53 -0.90 -23.42 -3.34
C THR A 53 -2.14 -23.89 -2.60
N VAL A 54 -2.21 -23.68 -1.29
CA VAL A 54 -3.31 -24.17 -0.44
C VAL A 54 -4.04 -23.01 0.24
N THR A 55 -3.35 -22.19 1.03
CA THR A 55 -4.00 -21.22 1.92
C THR A 55 -4.72 -20.11 1.16
N ILE A 56 -4.07 -19.50 0.16
CA ILE A 56 -4.68 -18.41 -0.64
C ILE A 56 -5.93 -18.92 -1.39
N PRO A 57 -5.88 -20.04 -2.15
CA PRO A 57 -7.08 -20.60 -2.77
C PRO A 57 -8.17 -20.98 -1.76
N PHE A 58 -7.79 -21.50 -0.59
CA PHE A 58 -8.73 -21.81 0.48
C PHE A 58 -9.43 -20.55 1.01
N ALA A 59 -8.70 -19.45 1.23
CA ALA A 59 -9.25 -18.19 1.72
C ALA A 59 -10.27 -17.62 0.72
N PHE A 60 -9.97 -17.61 -0.58
CA PHE A 60 -10.92 -17.20 -1.60
C PHE A 60 -12.19 -18.05 -1.60
N ARG A 61 -12.05 -19.39 -1.59
CA ARG A 61 -13.21 -20.29 -1.51
C ARG A 61 -14.06 -20.01 -0.27
N LYS A 62 -13.44 -19.79 0.89
CA LYS A 62 -14.20 -19.46 2.11
C LYS A 62 -14.90 -18.11 1.99
N SER A 63 -14.28 -17.12 1.36
CA SER A 63 -14.91 -15.83 1.11
C SER A 63 -16.12 -15.93 0.18
N GLU A 64 -16.10 -16.84 -0.78
CA GLU A 64 -17.26 -17.15 -1.63
C GLU A 64 -18.34 -17.91 -0.85
N GLU A 65 -17.98 -19.04 -0.22
CA GLU A 65 -18.90 -19.93 0.51
C GLU A 65 -19.66 -19.22 1.63
N THR A 66 -19.02 -18.24 2.27
CA THR A 66 -19.58 -17.53 3.43
C THR A 66 -20.11 -16.13 3.10
N GLY A 67 -20.29 -15.84 1.81
CA GLY A 67 -21.03 -14.66 1.33
C GLY A 67 -20.25 -13.35 1.31
N ARG A 68 -18.95 -13.32 1.62
CA ARG A 68 -18.16 -12.07 1.57
C ARG A 68 -18.10 -11.50 0.16
N ILE A 69 -17.85 -12.35 -0.85
CA ILE A 69 -17.86 -11.91 -2.25
C ILE A 69 -19.26 -11.46 -2.70
N ALA A 70 -20.31 -12.15 -2.22
CA ALA A 70 -21.69 -11.81 -2.53
C ALA A 70 -22.09 -10.43 -1.99
N ASN A 71 -21.59 -10.01 -0.81
CA ASN A 71 -21.83 -8.66 -0.28
C ASN A 71 -21.40 -7.57 -1.28
N PHE A 72 -20.23 -7.72 -1.91
CA PHE A 72 -19.75 -6.77 -2.92
C PHE A 72 -20.63 -6.77 -4.17
N ALA A 73 -21.08 -7.93 -4.63
CA ALA A 73 -21.99 -8.03 -5.78
C ALA A 73 -23.35 -7.37 -5.51
N VAL A 74 -23.88 -7.51 -4.29
CA VAL A 74 -25.10 -6.81 -3.83
C VAL A 74 -24.86 -5.30 -3.77
N ALA A 75 -23.77 -4.85 -3.12
CA ALA A 75 -23.45 -3.43 -2.99
C ALA A 75 -23.23 -2.74 -4.34
N GLY A 76 -22.58 -3.45 -5.28
CA GLY A 76 -22.38 -3.02 -6.66
C GLY A 76 -23.62 -3.12 -7.55
N LYS A 77 -24.76 -3.58 -7.02
CA LYS A 77 -26.01 -3.80 -7.76
C LYS A 77 -25.86 -4.76 -8.96
N VAL A 78 -24.86 -5.65 -8.90
CA VAL A 78 -24.68 -6.73 -9.88
C VAL A 78 -25.74 -7.81 -9.66
N ILE A 79 -26.09 -8.06 -8.40
CA ILE A 79 -27.19 -8.93 -8.01
C ILE A 79 -28.12 -8.20 -7.04
N PRO A 80 -29.43 -8.50 -7.03
CA PRO A 80 -30.34 -8.00 -5.99
C PRO A 80 -30.06 -8.71 -4.67
N GLY A 81 -30.25 -8.02 -3.55
CA GLY A 81 -30.11 -8.64 -2.23
C GLY A 81 -29.89 -7.63 -1.12
N LYS A 82 -29.56 -8.15 0.06
CA LYS A 82 -29.07 -7.42 1.21
C LYS A 82 -27.73 -8.03 1.63
N PHE A 83 -27.01 -7.33 2.50
CA PHE A 83 -25.83 -7.86 3.18
C PHE A 83 -26.13 -9.26 3.77
N CYS A 84 -25.28 -10.25 3.48
CA CYS A 84 -25.56 -11.66 3.72
C CYS A 84 -24.47 -12.42 4.48
N SER A 85 -23.31 -11.81 4.73
CA SER A 85 -22.30 -12.40 5.61
C SER A 85 -22.61 -12.10 7.10
N LYS A 86 -21.77 -12.58 8.01
CA LYS A 86 -22.08 -12.64 9.46
C LYS A 86 -21.75 -11.35 10.20
N TYR A 87 -20.65 -10.69 9.85
CA TYR A 87 -20.12 -9.56 10.60
C TYR A 87 -19.92 -8.34 9.70
N GLY A 88 -20.17 -7.13 10.22
CA GLY A 88 -20.00 -5.89 9.46
C GLY A 88 -18.56 -5.59 9.00
N TYR A 89 -17.57 -6.35 9.47
CA TYR A 89 -16.16 -6.26 9.08
C TYR A 89 -15.71 -7.40 8.15
N ASP A 90 -16.64 -8.25 7.70
CA ASP A 90 -16.33 -9.40 6.85
C ASP A 90 -15.72 -9.00 5.50
N ASP A 91 -15.96 -7.76 5.03
CA ASP A 91 -15.30 -7.21 3.84
C ASP A 91 -13.77 -7.21 4.00
N SER A 92 -13.26 -7.12 5.23
CA SER A 92 -11.83 -7.17 5.52
C SER A 92 -11.16 -8.51 5.24
N ASP A 93 -11.94 -9.60 5.13
CA ASP A 93 -11.42 -10.91 4.74
C ASP A 93 -11.06 -10.97 3.25
N VAL A 94 -11.66 -10.10 2.42
CA VAL A 94 -11.37 -10.04 0.97
C VAL A 94 -10.16 -9.15 0.68
N TYR A 95 -9.90 -8.16 1.53
CA TYR A 95 -8.77 -7.23 1.37
C TYR A 95 -7.42 -7.78 1.86
N LYS A 96 -7.44 -8.86 2.66
CA LYS A 96 -6.24 -9.47 3.27
C LYS A 96 -5.89 -10.77 2.57
#